data_AF-A0A1Y2Q8P8-F1
#
_entry.id   AF-A0A1Y2Q8P8-F1
#
_cell.length_a   1.000
_cell.length_b   1.000
_cell.length_c   1.000
_cell.angle_alpha   90.00
_cell.angle_beta   90.00
_cell.angle_gamma   90.00
#
_symmetry.space_group_name_H-M   'P 1'
#
loop_
_entity.id
_entity.type
_entity.pdbx_description
1 polymer ?
#
loop_
_entity_poly.entity_id
_entity_poly.type
_entity_poly.pdbx_seq_one_letter_code
_entity_poly.pdbx_strand_id
1 'polypeptide(L)'
;MGTCAASWFDSAHALHIRVYSSDGYTISERCNDGNGWTAGASFPGSQASVTVWQDSQGEHIRLYVTNADVTTEYCNDAGTPGWTKGGYTQP
;
A
#
# COMPACT_ATOMS: atom_id res chain seq x y z
N MET A 1 8.96 -14.75 2.86
CA MET A 1 9.29 -13.37 3.32
C MET A 1 9.64 -12.54 2.10
N GLY A 2 9.00 -11.39 1.96
CA GLY A 2 9.16 -10.50 0.80
C GLY A 2 8.80 -9.07 1.16
N THR A 3 9.26 -8.13 0.35
CA THR A 3 8.89 -6.72 0.46
C THR A 3 8.48 -6.20 -0.90
N CYS A 4 7.56 -5.25 -0.92
CA CYS A 4 7.27 -4.42 -2.09
C CYS A 4 7.21 -2.95 -1.65
N ALA A 5 7.52 -2.04 -2.56
CA ALA A 5 7.63 -0.63 -2.24
C ALA A 5 7.00 0.22 -3.35
N ALA A 6 6.45 1.36 -2.94
CA ALA A 6 5.91 2.38 -3.82
C ALA A 6 6.43 3.74 -3.36
N SER A 7 6.63 4.65 -4.31
CA SER A 7 6.99 6.03 -4.02
C SER A 7 6.32 6.97 -5.00
N TRP A 8 5.98 8.16 -4.52
CA TRP A 8 5.44 9.24 -5.32
C TRP A 8 5.93 10.58 -4.78
N PHE A 9 5.83 11.61 -5.61
CA PHE A 9 5.95 13.00 -5.16
C PHE A 9 4.55 13.59 -5.03
N ASP A 10 4.29 14.38 -3.99
CA ASP A 10 3.02 15.12 -3.91
C ASP A 10 3.04 16.40 -4.77
N SER A 11 1.95 17.17 -4.72
CA SER A 11 1.85 18.46 -5.44
C SER A 11 2.86 19.52 -4.97
N ALA A 12 3.42 19.37 -3.76
CA ALA A 12 4.47 20.21 -3.21
C ALA A 12 5.88 19.68 -3.50
N HIS A 13 6.00 18.64 -4.35
CA HIS A 13 7.25 17.93 -4.64
C HIS A 13 7.92 17.29 -3.40
N ALA A 14 7.15 16.99 -2.36
CA ALA A 14 7.62 16.17 -1.24
C ALA A 14 7.62 14.69 -1.63
N LEU A 15 8.71 13.98 -1.33
CA LEU A 15 8.81 12.53 -1.57
C LEU A 15 8.09 11.75 -0.48
N HIS A 16 7.26 10.81 -0.92
CA HIS A 16 6.60 9.82 -0.07
C HIS A 16 7.05 8.42 -0.45
N ILE A 17 7.30 7.59 0.56
CA ILE A 17 7.67 6.18 0.39
C ILE A 17 6.75 5.32 1.26
N ARG A 18 6.29 4.21 0.69
CA ARG A 18 5.62 3.13 1.41
C ARG A 18 6.39 1.84 1.17
N VAL A 19 6.68 1.11 2.24
CA VAL A 19 7.28 -0.22 2.19
C VAL A 19 6.36 -1.19 2.90
N TYR A 20 5.96 -2.25 2.19
CA TYR A 20 5.13 -3.31 2.71
C TYR A 20 6.01 -4.54 2.92
N SER A 21 6.03 -5.06 4.15
CA SER A 21 6.89 -6.18 4.54
C SER A 21 6.07 -7.35 5.08
N SER A 22 6.33 -8.55 4.58
CA SER A 22 5.69 -9.78 5.06
C SER A 22 6.53 -10.50 6.10
N ASP A 23 5.93 -10.81 7.25
CA ASP A 23 6.47 -11.77 8.23
C ASP A 23 6.07 -13.23 7.97
N GLY A 24 5.33 -13.48 6.87
CA GLY A 24 4.74 -14.77 6.50
C GLY A 24 3.25 -14.90 6.80
N TYR A 25 2.68 -14.04 7.65
CA TYR A 25 1.27 -14.05 8.04
C TYR A 25 0.60 -12.68 7.95
N THR A 26 1.38 -11.62 8.14
CA THR A 26 0.95 -10.23 8.13
C THR A 26 1.82 -9.43 7.17
N ILE A 27 1.18 -8.59 6.37
CA ILE A 27 1.82 -7.50 5.64
C ILE A 27 1.75 -6.24 6.51
N SER A 28 2.90 -5.68 6.85
CA SER A 28 3.02 -4.43 7.61
C SER A 28 3.50 -3.29 6.73
N GLU A 29 2.91 -2.10 6.89
CA GLU A 29 3.31 -0.88 6.18
C GLU A 29 4.26 -0.03 7.04
N ARG A 30 5.31 0.48 6.40
CA ARG A 30 6.15 1.56 6.91
C ARG A 30 6.05 2.76 5.98
N CYS A 31 5.80 3.93 6.56
CA CYS A 31 5.59 5.19 5.84
C CYS A 31 6.76 6.14 6.09
N ASN A 32 7.26 6.79 5.04
CA ASN A 32 8.16 7.92 5.17
C ASN A 32 7.62 9.08 4.34
N ASP A 33 7.30 10.17 5.03
CA ASP A 33 6.72 11.40 4.47
C ASP A 33 7.65 12.60 4.72
N GLY A 34 8.96 12.36 4.74
CA GLY A 34 10.00 13.39 4.90
C GLY A 34 10.46 13.64 6.35
N ASN A 35 9.73 13.16 7.36
CA ASN A 35 10.06 13.35 8.78
C ASN A 35 10.43 12.04 9.51
N GLY A 36 10.99 11.08 8.77
CA GLY A 36 11.35 9.76 9.29
C GLY A 36 10.24 8.72 9.13
N TRP A 37 10.53 7.51 9.60
CA TRP A 37 9.68 6.35 9.35
C TRP A 37 8.65 6.12 10.47
N THR A 38 7.37 6.04 10.09
CA THR A 38 6.25 5.71 10.97
C THR A 38 5.62 4.37 10.59
N ALA A 39 4.84 3.79 11.51
CA ALA A 39 4.06 2.60 11.23
C ALA A 39 2.76 3.00 10.52
N GLY A 40 2.41 2.28 9.47
CA GLY A 40 1.16 2.43 8.73
C GLY A 40 0.16 1.31 9.06
N ALA A 41 -0.61 0.91 8.06
CA ALA A 41 -1.60 -0.15 8.18
C ALA A 41 -0.97 -1.56 8.26
N SER A 42 -1.80 -2.54 8.63
CA SER A 42 -1.47 -3.97 8.58
C SER A 42 -2.58 -4.77 7.90
N PHE A 43 -2.20 -5.82 7.20
CA PHE A 43 -3.11 -6.67 6.41
C PHE A 43 -2.79 -8.15 6.63
N PRO A 44 -3.78 -9.04 6.79
CA PRO A 44 -3.53 -10.48 6.84
C PRO A 44 -3.11 -11.00 5.46
N GLY A 45 -1.93 -11.61 5.37
CA GLY A 45 -1.41 -12.19 4.14
C GLY A 45 0.10 -12.44 4.16
N SER A 46 0.55 -13.27 3.24
CA SER A 46 1.92 -13.78 3.18
C SER A 46 2.72 -13.22 2.00
N GLN A 47 2.05 -12.62 1.02
CA GLN A 47 2.68 -12.00 -0.15
C GLN A 47 1.97 -10.70 -0.50
N ALA A 48 2.72 -9.77 -1.09
CA ALA A 48 2.15 -8.50 -1.53
C ALA A 48 2.84 -7.94 -2.77
N SER A 49 2.08 -7.24 -3.60
CA SER A 49 2.57 -6.35 -4.65
C SER A 49 1.85 -5.02 -4.58
N VAL A 50 2.51 -3.93 -4.96
CA VAL A 50 1.95 -2.59 -4.86
C VAL A 50 2.17 -1.80 -6.14
N THR A 51 1.21 -0.95 -6.47
CA THR A 51 1.36 0.14 -7.44
C THR A 51 0.81 1.44 -6.85
N VAL A 52 1.35 2.57 -7.31
CA VAL A 52 0.87 3.90 -6.96
C VAL A 52 0.79 4.76 -8.21
N TRP A 53 -0.24 5.58 -8.30
CA TRP A 53 -0.30 6.69 -9.24
C TRP A 53 -0.84 7.93 -8.54
N GLN A 54 -0.75 9.06 -9.22
CA GLN A 54 -1.28 10.33 -8.75
C GLN A 54 -2.07 10.97 -9.88
N ASP A 55 -3.21 11.56 -9.55
CA ASP A 55 -3.96 12.43 -10.45
C ASP A 55 -4.38 13.73 -9.75
N SER A 56 -5.29 14.51 -10.35
CA SER A 56 -5.77 15.77 -9.78
C SER A 56 -6.43 15.64 -8.39
N GLN A 57 -6.85 14.44 -7.99
CA GLN A 57 -7.46 14.15 -6.70
C GLN A 57 -6.45 13.77 -5.63
N GLY A 58 -5.19 13.50 -6.01
CA GLY A 58 -4.12 13.09 -5.10
C GLY A 58 -3.55 11.73 -5.47
N GLU A 59 -2.91 11.09 -4.49
CA GLU A 59 -2.33 9.76 -4.64
C GLU A 59 -3.38 8.66 -4.55
N HIS A 60 -3.10 7.56 -5.24
CA HIS A 60 -3.90 6.35 -5.25
C HIS A 60 -2.97 5.15 -5.17
N ILE A 61 -3.10 4.36 -4.10
CA ILE A 61 -2.30 3.16 -3.88
C ILE A 61 -3.20 1.94 -4.04
N ARG A 62 -2.70 0.93 -4.76
CA ARG A 62 -3.30 -0.40 -4.81
C ARG A 62 -2.31 -1.40 -4.29
N LEU A 63 -2.66 -2.01 -3.16
CA LEU A 63 -1.91 -3.08 -2.53
C LEU A 63 -2.67 -4.39 -2.73
N TYR A 64 -2.06 -5.32 -3.47
CA TYR A 64 -2.58 -6.67 -3.64
C TYR A 64 -1.93 -7.55 -2.59
N VAL A 65 -2.72 -8.07 -1.65
CA VAL A 65 -2.25 -8.95 -0.58
C VAL A 65 -2.81 -10.35 -0.82
N THR A 66 -1.93 -11.33 -0.92
CA THR A 66 -2.30 -12.73 -1.07
C THR A 66 -2.22 -13.44 0.27
N ASN A 67 -3.32 -14.08 0.66
CA ASN A 67 -3.40 -14.97 1.80
C ASN A 67 -3.83 -16.37 1.33
N ALA A 68 -2.97 -17.36 1.53
CA ALA A 68 -3.07 -18.66 0.87
C ALA A 68 -3.23 -18.48 -0.65
N ASP A 69 -4.39 -18.85 -1.21
CA ASP A 69 -4.69 -18.77 -2.64
C ASP A 69 -5.64 -17.61 -2.98
N VAL A 70 -5.93 -16.71 -2.05
CA VAL A 70 -6.85 -15.58 -2.25
C VAL A 70 -6.09 -14.26 -2.22
N THR A 71 -6.14 -13.53 -3.33
CA THR A 71 -5.60 -12.17 -3.44
C THR A 71 -6.71 -11.15 -3.25
N THR A 72 -6.54 -10.29 -2.23
CA THR A 72 -7.41 -9.15 -1.96
C THR A 72 -6.70 -7.87 -2.34
N GLU A 73 -7.37 -7.01 -3.12
CA GLU A 73 -6.94 -5.64 -3.34
C GLU A 73 -7.38 -4.75 -2.18
N TYR A 74 -6.44 -3.97 -1.66
CA TYR A 74 -6.67 -2.88 -0.74
C TYR A 74 -6.37 -1.56 -1.45
N CYS A 75 -7.31 -0.63 -1.37
CA CYS A 75 -7.25 0.67 -2.01
C CYS A 75 -7.04 1.76 -0.95
N ASN A 76 -6.02 2.60 -1.15
CA ASN A 76 -5.87 3.88 -0.46
C ASN A 76 -6.06 4.97 -1.51
N ASP A 77 -7.07 5.80 -1.34
CA ASP A 77 -7.41 6.87 -2.28
C ASP A 77 -7.44 8.19 -1.54
N ALA A 78 -6.79 9.21 -2.10
CA ALA A 78 -6.82 10.55 -1.54
C ALA A 78 -8.26 11.02 -1.28
N GLY A 79 -8.48 11.61 -0.11
CA GLY A 79 -9.80 12.05 0.35
C GLY A 79 -10.70 10.93 0.93
N THR A 80 -10.30 9.65 0.83
CA THR A 80 -11.00 8.53 1.46
C THR A 80 -10.33 8.17 2.79
N PRO A 81 -11.06 8.15 3.92
CA PRO A 81 -10.47 7.76 5.20
C PRO A 81 -10.04 6.28 5.21
N GLY A 82 -8.73 6.06 5.28
CA GLY A 82 -8.13 4.73 5.47
C GLY A 82 -8.20 3.82 4.23
N TRP A 83 -7.83 2.56 4.43
CA TRP A 83 -7.81 1.55 3.37
C TRP A 83 -9.19 0.93 3.19
N THR A 84 -9.61 0.75 1.95
CA THR A 84 -10.86 0.08 1.57
C THR A 84 -10.59 -1.19 0.79
N LYS A 85 -11.54 -2.13 0.77
CA LYS A 85 -11.43 -3.32 -0.07
C LYS A 85 -11.75 -2.94 -1.52
N GLY A 86 -10.87 -3.29 -2.43
CA GLY A 86 -11.00 -3.04 -3.86
C GLY A 86 -11.91 -4.04 -4.59
N GLY A 87 -12.05 -3.80 -5.89
CA GLY A 87 -12.90 -4.57 -6.79
C GLY A 87 -12.18 -5.70 -7.52
N TYR A 88 -10.85 -5.81 -7.36
CA TYR A 88 -10.07 -6.89 -7.98
C TYR A 88 -10.61 -8.28 -7.64
N THR A 89 -10.68 -9.12 -8.66
CA THR A 89 -10.92 -10.55 -8.55
C THR A 89 -9.79 -11.29 -9.26
N GLN A 90 -9.28 -12.34 -8.63
CA GLN A 90 -8.37 -13.27 -9.29
C GLN A 90 -9.13 -14.14 -10.30
N PRO A 91 -8.47 -14.60 -11.39
CA PRO A 91 -9.05 -15.53 -12.36
C PRO A 91 -9.40 -16.90 -11.76
#